data_AF-A0A951JAI9-F1
#
_entry.id   AF-A0A951JAI9-F1
#
_cell.length_a   1.000
_cell.length_b   1.000
_cell.length_c   1.000
_cell.angle_alpha   90.00
_cell.angle_beta   90.00
_cell.angle_gamma   90.00
#
_symmetry.space_group_name_H-M   'P 1'
#
loop_
_entity.id
_entity.type
_entity.pdbx_description
1 polymer ?
#
loop_
_entity_poly.entity_id
_entity_poly.type
_entity_poly.pdbx_seq_one_letter_code
_entity_poly.pdbx_strand_id
1 'polypeptide(L)'
;MSDHDMDEPPLMGRLGELAEDYHRPPPVPREAMWAAIGLPVAVALAVLDYRRWRSVTVVALAGSLAALVLVETVNMLPTRFWCAILLLAAGQITLLVASTTAGFEALGGVGPLLGLALCITSLAAAWLAPSPQAQAPLNRLWLDFRDLFGVLWGLRVAERFNAASSQYGWPVVLTWRGFQT
;
A
#
# COMPACT_ATOMS: atom_id res chain seq x y z
N MET A 1 50.82 -21.73 41.73
CA MET A 1 50.81 -20.32 41.32
C MET A 1 50.48 -20.25 39.84
N SER A 2 49.20 -20.15 39.52
CA SER A 2 48.73 -19.33 38.40
C SER A 2 47.21 -19.19 38.56
N ASP A 3 46.83 -18.16 39.30
CA ASP A 3 45.50 -17.55 39.28
C ASP A 3 45.23 -17.06 37.86
N HIS A 4 44.30 -17.70 37.16
CA HIS A 4 43.62 -17.09 36.03
C HIS A 4 42.19 -17.63 36.00
N ASP A 5 41.47 -17.29 37.08
CA ASP A 5 40.02 -17.43 37.16
C ASP A 5 39.44 -16.39 36.19
N MET A 6 39.06 -16.88 35.01
CA MET A 6 38.39 -16.10 33.98
C MET A 6 36.92 -16.00 34.39
N ASP A 7 36.55 -14.86 34.97
CA ASP A 7 35.18 -14.38 35.13
C ASP A 7 34.52 -14.22 33.73
N GLU A 8 34.19 -15.33 33.07
CA GLU A 8 33.27 -15.28 31.93
C GLU A 8 31.85 -15.08 32.47
N PRO A 9 31.17 -13.97 32.13
CA PRO A 9 29.79 -13.76 32.55
C PRO A 9 28.91 -14.89 32.01
N PRO A 10 27.92 -15.38 32.78
CA PRO A 10 27.13 -16.54 32.43
C PRO A 10 26.45 -16.32 31.07
N LEU A 11 26.62 -17.29 30.17
CA LEU A 11 26.04 -17.33 28.80
C LEU A 11 24.54 -16.99 28.76
N MET A 12 23.82 -17.23 29.84
CA MET A 12 22.41 -16.85 30.03
C MET A 12 22.15 -15.34 29.96
N GLY A 13 23.08 -14.49 30.43
CA GLY A 13 22.94 -13.03 30.36
C GLY A 13 23.03 -12.48 28.93
N ARG A 14 23.96 -13.03 28.14
CA ARG A 14 24.14 -12.65 26.72
C ARG A 14 22.96 -13.05 25.83
N LEU A 15 22.28 -14.16 26.13
CA LEU A 15 21.09 -14.58 25.37
C LEU A 15 19.87 -13.68 25.66
N GLY A 16 19.77 -13.14 26.88
CA GLY A 16 18.75 -12.15 27.22
C GLY A 16 18.91 -10.84 26.43
N GLU A 17 20.13 -10.28 26.39
CA GLU A 17 20.42 -9.06 25.63
C GLU A 17 20.23 -9.24 24.11
N LEU A 18 20.62 -10.39 23.55
CA LEU A 18 20.44 -10.67 22.11
C LEU A 18 18.97 -10.88 21.73
N ALA A 19 18.14 -11.42 22.63
CA ALA A 19 16.70 -11.52 22.42
C ALA A 19 16.00 -10.15 22.49
N GLU A 20 16.52 -9.23 23.30
CA GLU A 20 15.99 -7.88 23.47
C GLU A 20 16.33 -6.96 22.28
N ASP A 21 17.52 -7.11 21.69
CA ASP A 21 17.94 -6.35 20.50
C ASP A 21 17.22 -6.77 19.21
N TYR A 22 16.77 -8.04 19.11
CA TYR A 22 16.05 -8.53 17.93
C TYR A 22 14.61 -7.98 17.80
N HIS A 23 14.06 -7.39 18.87
CA HIS A 23 12.67 -6.92 18.92
C HIS A 23 12.49 -5.46 18.49
N ARG A 24 13.56 -4.71 18.22
CA ARG A 24 13.43 -3.34 17.71
C ARG A 24 13.27 -3.37 16.18
N PRO A 25 12.09 -3.00 15.63
CA PRO A 25 11.99 -2.80 14.20
C PRO A 25 13.02 -1.74 13.79
N PRO A 26 13.70 -1.90 12.64
CA PRO A 26 14.68 -0.93 12.20
C PRO A 26 14.02 0.45 12.18
N PRO A 27 14.67 1.48 12.75
CA PRO A 27 14.10 2.81 12.79
C PRO A 27 13.82 3.22 11.34
N VAL A 28 12.54 3.42 11.02
CA VAL A 28 12.17 3.99 9.73
C VAL A 28 12.83 5.37 9.73
N PRO A 29 13.77 5.66 8.81
CA PRO A 29 14.46 6.94 8.83
C PRO A 29 13.37 8.01 8.70
N ARG A 30 13.25 8.88 9.69
CA ARG A 30 12.35 10.04 9.73
C ARG A 30 12.31 10.80 8.40
N GLU A 31 13.44 10.78 7.69
CA GLU A 31 13.66 11.35 6.38
C GLU A 31 12.75 10.75 5.29
N ALA A 32 12.44 9.44 5.34
CA ALA A 32 11.51 8.79 4.41
C ALA A 32 10.07 9.27 4.60
N MET A 33 9.65 9.53 5.86
CA MET A 33 8.33 10.08 6.16
C MET A 33 8.21 11.52 5.64
N TRP A 34 9.23 12.34 5.89
CA TRP A 34 9.27 13.71 5.39
C TRP A 34 9.42 13.78 3.88
N ALA A 35 10.09 12.83 3.23
CA ALA A 35 10.16 12.75 1.77
C ALA A 35 8.79 12.39 1.15
N ALA A 36 8.05 11.45 1.75
CA ALA A 36 6.73 11.04 1.26
C ALA A 36 5.70 12.19 1.32
N ILE A 37 5.79 13.04 2.34
CA ILE A 37 4.90 14.22 2.52
C ILE A 37 5.45 15.44 1.77
N GLY A 38 6.77 15.65 1.84
CA GLY A 38 7.45 16.82 1.31
C GLY A 38 7.53 16.85 -0.21
N LEU A 39 7.60 15.69 -0.87
CA LEU A 39 7.66 15.61 -2.34
C LEU A 39 6.40 16.17 -3.02
N PRO A 40 5.17 15.75 -2.67
CA PRO A 40 3.96 16.33 -3.27
C PRO A 40 3.79 17.83 -2.94
N VAL A 41 4.21 18.27 -1.75
CA VAL A 41 4.19 19.70 -1.37
C VAL A 41 5.22 20.50 -2.18
N ALA A 42 6.44 19.99 -2.34
CA ALA A 42 7.48 20.63 -3.14
C ALA A 42 7.07 20.70 -4.62
N VAL A 43 6.44 19.64 -5.15
CA VAL A 43 5.84 19.64 -6.49
C VAL A 43 4.73 20.68 -6.58
N ALA A 44 3.82 20.75 -5.60
CA ALA A 44 2.75 21.76 -5.56
C ALA A 44 3.28 23.20 -5.44
N LEU A 45 4.39 23.41 -4.71
CA LEU A 45 5.04 24.72 -4.60
C LEU A 45 5.81 25.09 -5.87
N ALA A 46 6.43 24.12 -6.54
CA ALA A 46 7.05 24.32 -7.86
C ALA A 46 6.01 24.64 -8.95
N VAL A 47 4.77 24.18 -8.78
CA VAL A 47 3.63 24.54 -9.64
C VAL A 47 3.26 26.03 -9.49
N LEU A 48 3.55 26.69 -8.36
CA LEU A 48 3.23 28.11 -8.16
C LEU A 48 4.08 29.06 -9.04
N ASP A 49 5.25 28.64 -9.50
CA ASP A 49 6.05 29.34 -10.54
C ASP A 49 5.65 28.85 -11.96
N TYR A 50 4.34 28.74 -12.16
CA TYR A 50 3.66 28.02 -13.26
C TYR A 50 4.11 28.44 -14.67
N ARG A 51 4.54 29.70 -14.83
CA ARG A 51 4.74 30.31 -16.15
C ARG A 51 6.07 29.91 -16.80
N ARG A 52 7.11 29.60 -16.00
CA ARG A 52 8.45 29.28 -16.48
C ARG A 52 8.69 27.79 -16.73
N TRP A 53 8.03 26.92 -15.96
CA TRP A 53 8.30 25.47 -15.96
C TRP A 53 7.11 24.59 -16.39
N ARG A 54 6.06 25.21 -16.96
CA ARG A 54 4.79 24.56 -17.31
C ARG A 54 4.93 23.15 -17.88
N SER A 55 5.81 22.94 -18.87
CA SER A 55 5.97 21.64 -19.52
C SER A 55 6.53 20.55 -18.59
N VAL A 56 7.56 20.88 -17.81
CA VAL A 56 8.18 19.94 -16.84
C VAL A 56 7.19 19.62 -15.73
N THR A 57 6.49 20.63 -15.22
CA THR A 57 5.49 20.47 -14.16
C THR A 57 4.32 19.60 -14.60
N VAL A 58 3.82 19.76 -15.83
CA VAL A 58 2.72 18.93 -16.36
C VAL A 58 3.14 17.48 -16.53
N VAL A 59 4.34 17.22 -17.08
CA VAL A 59 4.85 15.85 -17.24
C VAL A 59 5.10 15.20 -15.88
N ALA A 60 5.70 15.91 -14.92
CA ALA A 60 5.96 15.41 -13.58
C ALA A 60 4.66 15.10 -12.83
N LEU A 61 3.65 15.98 -12.91
CA LEU A 61 2.34 15.74 -12.31
C LEU A 61 1.64 14.55 -12.97
N ALA A 62 1.60 14.47 -14.30
CA ALA A 62 0.98 13.37 -15.01
C ALA A 62 1.65 12.02 -14.67
N GLY A 63 2.98 11.99 -14.63
CA GLY A 63 3.75 10.82 -14.20
C GLY A 63 3.48 10.42 -12.76
N SER A 64 3.40 11.40 -11.85
CA SER A 64 3.09 11.16 -10.43
C SER A 64 1.67 10.59 -10.26
N LEU A 65 0.69 11.15 -10.97
CA LEU A 65 -0.68 10.63 -10.97
C LEU A 65 -0.74 9.21 -11.54
N ALA A 66 -0.07 8.95 -12.68
CA ALA A 66 0.00 7.62 -13.25
C ALA A 66 0.64 6.60 -12.29
N ALA A 67 1.70 6.99 -11.58
CA ALA A 67 2.32 6.16 -10.56
C ALA A 67 1.38 5.87 -9.38
N LEU A 68 0.63 6.87 -8.90
CA LEU A 68 -0.36 6.70 -7.84
C LEU A 68 -1.48 5.73 -8.27
N VAL A 69 -2.01 5.89 -9.49
CA VAL A 69 -3.02 4.97 -10.05
C VAL A 69 -2.48 3.55 -10.14
N LEU A 70 -1.23 3.38 -10.59
CA LEU A 70 -0.60 2.06 -10.68
C LEU A 70 -0.44 1.42 -9.30
N VAL A 71 0.09 2.17 -8.32
CA VAL A 71 0.29 1.69 -6.95
C VAL A 71 -1.04 1.29 -6.31
N GLU A 72 -2.08 2.12 -6.46
CA GLU A 72 -3.42 1.82 -5.94
C GLU A 72 -4.02 0.58 -6.61
N THR A 73 -3.89 0.48 -7.94
CA THR A 73 -4.38 -0.66 -8.73
C THR A 73 -3.73 -1.96 -8.25
N VAL A 74 -2.40 -1.99 -8.17
CA VAL A 74 -1.67 -3.18 -7.70
C VAL A 74 -2.04 -3.50 -6.25
N ASN A 75 -2.23 -2.48 -5.41
CA ASN A 75 -2.56 -2.67 -4.00
C ASN A 75 -3.94 -3.33 -3.80
N MET A 76 -4.91 -2.98 -4.64
CA MET A 76 -6.30 -3.45 -4.53
C MET A 76 -6.63 -4.63 -5.46
N LEU A 77 -5.75 -4.97 -6.41
CA LEU A 77 -5.96 -6.07 -7.36
C LEU A 77 -6.29 -7.42 -6.71
N PRO A 78 -5.68 -7.85 -5.59
CA PRO A 78 -5.98 -9.14 -4.99
C PRO A 78 -7.15 -9.09 -3.99
N THR A 79 -7.88 -7.97 -3.90
CA THR A 79 -9.08 -7.81 -3.07
C THR A 79 -10.35 -8.15 -3.84
N ARG A 80 -11.52 -8.14 -3.17
CA ARG A 80 -12.81 -8.32 -3.86
C ARG A 80 -13.15 -7.17 -4.83
N PHE A 81 -12.48 -6.03 -4.70
CA PHE A 81 -12.75 -4.83 -5.48
C PHE A 81 -11.93 -4.75 -6.78
N TRP A 82 -11.34 -5.86 -7.24
CA TRP A 82 -10.50 -5.87 -8.44
C TRP A 82 -11.21 -5.33 -9.69
N CYS A 83 -12.49 -5.64 -9.90
CA CYS A 83 -13.25 -5.08 -11.03
C CYS A 83 -13.39 -3.55 -10.90
N ALA A 84 -13.76 -3.09 -9.71
CA ALA A 84 -13.96 -1.67 -9.43
C ALA A 84 -12.65 -0.90 -9.64
N ILE A 85 -11.52 -1.41 -9.15
CA ILE A 85 -10.25 -0.70 -9.29
C ILE A 85 -9.76 -0.67 -10.74
N LEU A 86 -10.00 -1.71 -11.55
CA LEU A 86 -9.67 -1.68 -12.98
C LEU A 86 -10.50 -0.64 -13.74
N LEU A 87 -11.80 -0.54 -13.43
CA LEU A 87 -12.67 0.50 -13.99
C LEU A 87 -12.24 1.90 -13.56
N LEU A 88 -11.88 2.07 -12.29
CA LEU A 88 -11.41 3.35 -11.75
C LEU A 88 -10.10 3.77 -12.42
N ALA A 89 -9.13 2.85 -12.51
CA ALA A 89 -7.86 3.08 -13.18
C ALA A 89 -8.06 3.44 -14.67
N ALA A 90 -8.94 2.72 -15.38
CA ALA A 90 -9.27 3.03 -16.77
C ALA A 90 -9.90 4.43 -16.91
N GLY A 91 -10.79 4.81 -16.00
CA GLY A 91 -11.40 6.14 -15.95
C GLY A 91 -10.38 7.25 -15.69
N GLN A 92 -9.51 7.07 -14.69
CA GLN A 92 -8.43 8.01 -14.36
C GLN A 92 -7.42 8.16 -15.50
N ILE A 93 -7.01 7.05 -16.15
CA ILE A 93 -6.13 7.08 -17.32
C ILE A 93 -6.80 7.82 -18.47
N THR A 94 -8.09 7.58 -18.73
CA THR A 94 -8.84 8.26 -19.79
C THR A 94 -8.94 9.77 -19.53
N LEU A 95 -9.21 10.17 -18.29
CA LEU A 95 -9.22 11.59 -17.89
C LEU A 95 -7.84 12.23 -18.04
N LEU A 96 -6.78 11.52 -17.63
CA LEU A 96 -5.40 11.99 -17.77
C LEU A 96 -5.01 12.16 -19.24
N VAL A 97 -5.31 11.17 -20.10
CA VAL A 97 -5.06 11.22 -21.54
C VAL A 97 -5.86 12.36 -22.17
N ALA A 98 -7.16 12.48 -21.90
CA ALA A 98 -8.01 13.54 -22.43
C ALA A 98 -7.59 14.96 -22.01
N SER A 99 -6.82 15.09 -20.91
CA SER A 99 -6.26 16.38 -20.47
C SER A 99 -5.03 16.83 -21.28
N THR A 100 -4.45 15.94 -22.09
CA THR A 100 -3.33 16.26 -22.99
C THR A 100 -3.83 16.69 -24.37
N THR A 101 -3.04 17.51 -25.08
CA THR A 101 -3.40 17.93 -26.45
C THR A 101 -3.60 16.73 -27.38
N ALA A 102 -2.66 15.77 -27.37
CA ALA A 102 -2.75 14.57 -28.21
C ALA A 102 -3.94 13.68 -27.84
N GLY A 103 -4.24 13.53 -26.54
CA GLY A 103 -5.38 12.74 -26.11
C GLY A 103 -6.73 13.43 -26.37
N PHE A 104 -6.79 14.75 -26.32
CA PHE A 104 -7.98 15.51 -26.75
C PHE A 104 -8.25 15.35 -28.25
N GLU A 105 -7.21 15.37 -29.09
CA GLU A 105 -7.35 15.09 -30.52
C GLU A 105 -7.82 13.65 -30.79
N ALA A 106 -7.32 12.68 -30.01
CA ALA A 106 -7.67 11.27 -30.19
C ALA A 106 -9.07 10.90 -29.67
N LEU A 107 -9.45 11.42 -28.49
CA LEU A 107 -10.70 11.07 -27.81
C LEU A 107 -11.82 12.09 -28.05
N GLY A 108 -11.50 13.26 -28.59
CA GLY A 108 -12.42 14.38 -28.75
C GLY A 108 -13.04 14.86 -27.44
N GLY A 109 -14.16 15.57 -27.55
CA GLY A 109 -14.92 16.06 -26.39
C GLY A 109 -15.60 14.96 -25.56
N VAL A 110 -15.64 13.71 -26.05
CA VAL A 110 -16.26 12.59 -25.33
C VAL A 110 -15.31 11.92 -24.34
N GLY A 111 -13.98 12.10 -24.49
CA GLY A 111 -12.98 11.52 -23.59
C GLY A 111 -13.23 11.79 -22.10
N PRO A 112 -13.46 13.05 -21.69
CA PRO A 112 -13.77 13.36 -20.29
C PRO A 112 -15.06 12.71 -19.79
N LEU A 113 -16.11 12.66 -20.62
CA LEU A 113 -17.37 12.02 -20.27
C LEU A 113 -17.21 10.50 -20.09
N LEU A 114 -16.45 9.85 -20.97
CA LEU A 114 -16.14 8.42 -20.87
C LEU A 114 -15.33 8.13 -19.61
N GLY A 115 -14.30 8.94 -19.31
CA GLY A 115 -13.49 8.80 -18.11
C GLY A 115 -14.32 8.94 -16.83
N LEU A 116 -15.20 9.95 -16.76
CA LEU A 116 -16.15 10.12 -15.66
C LEU A 116 -17.14 8.96 -15.55
N ALA A 117 -17.69 8.49 -16.67
CA ALA A 117 -18.61 7.36 -16.70
C ALA A 117 -17.96 6.09 -16.14
N LEU A 118 -16.69 5.82 -16.50
CA LEU A 118 -15.91 4.71 -15.95
C LEU A 118 -15.69 4.85 -14.43
N CYS A 119 -15.33 6.05 -13.96
CA CYS A 119 -15.18 6.32 -12.51
C CYS A 119 -16.50 6.20 -11.74
N ILE A 120 -17.64 6.56 -12.33
CA ILE A 120 -18.94 6.36 -11.69
C ILE A 120 -19.31 4.87 -11.69
N THR A 121 -19.03 4.17 -12.80
CA THR A 121 -19.31 2.73 -12.93
C THR A 121 -18.45 1.91 -11.97
N SER A 122 -17.22 2.35 -11.66
CA SER A 122 -16.38 1.68 -10.66
C SER A 122 -16.99 1.73 -9.27
N LEU A 123 -17.65 2.83 -8.89
CA LEU A 123 -18.39 2.91 -7.63
C LEU A 123 -19.52 1.88 -7.61
N ALA A 124 -20.32 1.80 -8.67
CA ALA A 124 -21.37 0.78 -8.77
C ALA A 124 -20.81 -0.64 -8.69
N ALA A 125 -19.68 -0.91 -9.36
CA ALA A 125 -18.99 -2.20 -9.28
C ALA A 125 -18.48 -2.52 -7.86
N ALA A 126 -18.01 -1.52 -7.11
CA ALA A 126 -17.59 -1.69 -5.72
C ALA A 126 -18.78 -1.98 -4.81
N TRP A 127 -19.91 -1.29 -5.00
CA TRP A 127 -21.16 -1.54 -4.26
C TRP A 127 -21.74 -2.92 -4.50
N LEU A 128 -21.61 -3.43 -5.73
CA LEU A 128 -22.07 -4.77 -6.12
C LEU A 128 -21.06 -5.87 -5.82
N ALA A 129 -19.85 -5.53 -5.33
CA ALA A 129 -18.83 -6.51 -5.03
C ALA A 129 -19.33 -7.48 -3.94
N PRO A 130 -19.26 -8.81 -4.17
CA PRO A 130 -19.76 -9.78 -3.23
C PRO A 130 -19.13 -9.61 -1.84
N SER A 131 -19.96 -9.65 -0.79
CA SER A 131 -19.45 -9.74 0.58
C SER A 131 -18.79 -11.10 0.78
N PRO A 132 -17.57 -11.18 1.34
CA PRO A 132 -16.97 -12.47 1.65
C PRO A 132 -17.87 -13.24 2.62
N GLN A 133 -18.28 -14.45 2.23
CA GLN A 133 -18.93 -15.38 3.14
C GLN A 133 -17.85 -16.04 4.01
N ALA A 134 -17.44 -15.36 5.08
CA ALA A 134 -16.54 -15.94 6.06
C ALA A 134 -17.34 -16.70 7.12
N GLN A 135 -17.03 -17.98 7.33
CA GLN A 135 -17.72 -18.82 8.31
C GLN A 135 -17.44 -18.38 9.76
N ALA A 136 -16.24 -17.81 10.01
CA ALA A 136 -15.82 -17.36 11.34
C ALA A 136 -15.77 -15.82 11.43
N PRO A 137 -16.22 -15.21 12.55
CA PRO A 137 -16.19 -13.75 12.74
C PRO A 137 -14.80 -13.14 12.57
N LEU A 138 -13.75 -13.83 13.03
CA LEU A 138 -12.37 -13.37 12.93
C LEU A 138 -11.86 -13.34 11.48
N ASN A 139 -12.28 -14.33 10.66
CA ASN A 139 -11.98 -14.35 9.23
C ASN A 139 -12.67 -13.19 8.50
N ARG A 140 -13.88 -12.84 8.92
CA ARG A 140 -14.58 -11.67 8.36
C ARG A 140 -13.83 -10.38 8.66
N LEU A 141 -13.43 -10.18 9.93
CA LEU A 141 -12.64 -9.01 10.33
C LEU A 141 -11.33 -8.89 9.54
N TRP A 142 -10.65 -10.02 9.31
CA TRP A 142 -9.43 -10.05 8.50
C TRP A 142 -9.67 -9.62 7.05
N LEU A 143 -10.73 -10.17 6.43
CA LEU A 143 -11.07 -9.85 5.03
C LEU A 143 -11.48 -8.38 4.90
N ASP A 144 -12.27 -7.85 5.84
CA ASP A 144 -12.66 -6.45 5.88
C ASP A 144 -11.44 -5.52 6.05
N PHE A 145 -10.49 -5.86 6.95
CA PHE A 145 -9.24 -5.13 7.10
C PHE A 145 -8.45 -5.07 5.78
N ARG A 146 -8.26 -6.22 5.13
CA ARG A 146 -7.51 -6.32 3.87
C ARG A 146 -8.18 -5.57 2.73
N ASP A 147 -9.51 -5.58 2.68
CA ASP A 147 -10.27 -4.85 1.67
C ASP A 147 -10.24 -3.32 1.89
N LEU A 148 -9.98 -2.86 3.12
CA LEU A 148 -9.79 -1.43 3.44
C LEU A 148 -8.36 -0.93 3.16
N PHE A 149 -7.34 -1.73 3.49
CA PHE A 149 -5.93 -1.29 3.41
C PHE A 149 -5.17 -1.85 2.20
N GLY A 150 -5.70 -2.88 1.53
CA GLY A 150 -5.10 -3.56 0.38
C GLY A 150 -4.00 -4.57 0.74
N VAL A 151 -3.32 -5.04 -0.29
CA VAL A 151 -2.35 -6.16 -0.21
C VAL A 151 -1.10 -5.84 0.57
N LEU A 152 -0.55 -4.64 0.44
CA LEU A 152 0.73 -4.31 1.07
C LEU A 152 0.63 -4.38 2.59
N TRP A 153 -0.43 -3.80 3.13
CA TRP A 153 -0.72 -3.86 4.56
C TRP A 153 -1.23 -5.23 5.00
N GLY A 154 -2.04 -5.89 4.19
CA GLY A 154 -2.48 -7.25 4.45
C GLY A 154 -1.31 -8.22 4.63
N LEU A 155 -0.38 -8.27 3.67
CA LEU A 155 0.79 -9.15 3.77
C LEU A 155 1.64 -8.82 5.01
N ARG A 156 1.90 -7.54 5.28
CA ARG A 156 2.69 -7.11 6.44
C ARG A 156 2.06 -7.52 7.78
N VAL A 157 0.73 -7.46 7.90
CA VAL A 157 0.03 -7.92 9.12
C VAL A 157 0.08 -9.44 9.23
N ALA A 158 -0.13 -10.17 8.13
CA ALA A 158 -0.04 -11.62 8.12
C ALA A 158 1.35 -12.13 8.54
N GLU A 159 2.42 -11.52 8.00
CA GLU A 159 3.80 -11.82 8.36
C GLU A 159 4.05 -11.63 9.87
N ARG A 160 3.66 -10.48 10.41
CA ARG A 160 3.83 -10.17 11.84
C ARG A 160 3.02 -11.09 12.74
N PHE A 161 1.78 -11.39 12.36
CA PHE A 161 0.94 -12.31 13.11
C PHE A 161 1.54 -13.72 13.12
N ASN A 162 1.98 -14.23 11.96
CA ASN A 162 2.55 -15.56 11.86
C ASN A 162 3.89 -15.69 12.58
N ALA A 163 4.71 -14.64 12.58
CA ALA A 163 5.94 -14.58 13.38
C ALA A 163 5.63 -14.69 14.88
N ALA A 164 4.64 -13.95 15.38
CA ALA A 164 4.21 -14.04 16.77
C ALA A 164 3.61 -15.42 17.10
N SER A 165 2.77 -15.96 16.22
CA SER A 165 2.18 -17.29 16.39
C SER A 165 3.24 -18.37 16.55
N SER A 166 4.28 -18.34 15.70
CA SER A 166 5.44 -19.23 15.80
C SER A 166 6.21 -19.04 17.11
N GLN A 167 6.45 -17.78 17.52
CA GLN A 167 7.18 -17.46 18.74
C GLN A 167 6.45 -17.89 20.02
N TYR A 168 5.12 -17.81 20.06
CA TYR A 168 4.31 -18.15 21.23
C TYR A 168 3.68 -19.55 21.15
N GLY A 169 3.95 -20.33 20.10
CA GLY A 169 3.44 -21.69 19.92
C GLY A 169 1.92 -21.76 19.73
N TRP A 170 1.31 -20.73 19.14
CA TRP A 170 -0.13 -20.77 18.84
C TRP A 170 -0.39 -21.70 17.64
N PRO A 171 -1.39 -22.60 17.71
CA PRO A 171 -1.73 -23.50 16.60
C PRO A 171 -2.61 -22.76 15.57
N VAL A 172 -2.20 -21.56 15.15
CA VAL A 172 -2.98 -20.71 14.23
C VAL A 172 -2.07 -20.02 13.24
N VAL A 173 -2.37 -20.12 11.95
CA VAL A 173 -1.69 -19.38 10.87
C VAL A 173 -2.70 -18.45 10.18
N LEU A 174 -2.31 -17.20 10.03
CA LEU A 174 -3.05 -16.21 9.24
C LEU A 174 -2.61 -16.30 7.78
N THR A 175 -3.54 -16.77 6.93
CA THR A 175 -3.35 -16.84 5.48
C THR A 175 -4.07 -15.70 4.78
N TRP A 176 -3.83 -15.54 3.47
CA TRP A 176 -4.57 -14.57 2.66
C TRP A 176 -6.10 -14.76 2.72
N ARG A 177 -6.57 -16.00 2.93
CA ARG A 177 -8.00 -16.34 3.02
C ARG A 177 -8.59 -16.25 4.43
N GLY A 178 -7.77 -16.03 5.46
CA GLY A 178 -8.18 -16.04 6.87
C GLY A 178 -7.32 -16.93 7.75
N PHE A 179 -7.74 -17.08 9.00
CA PHE A 179 -7.12 -17.92 10.02
C PHE A 179 -7.37 -19.40 9.74
N GLN A 180 -6.32 -20.22 9.92
CA GLN A 180 -6.31 -21.67 9.79
C GLN A 180 -5.60 -22.29 11.01
N THR A 181 -6.02 -23.48 11.42
CA THR A 181 -5.46 -24.25 12.55
C THR A 181 -4.86 -25.56 12.05
#